data_AF-A0A7S3MVG0-F1
#
_entry.id   AF-A0A7S3MVG0-F1
#
_cell.length_a   1.000
_cell.length_b   1.000
_cell.length_c   1.000
_cell.angle_alpha   90.00
_cell.angle_beta   90.00
_cell.angle_gamma   90.00
#
_symmetry.space_group_name_H-M   'P 1'
#
loop_
_entity.id
_entity.type
_entity.pdbx_description
1 polymer ?
#
loop_
_entity_poly.entity_id
_entity_poly.type
_entity_poly.pdbx_seq_one_letter_code
_entity_poly.pdbx_strand_id
1 'polypeptide(L)'
;MKLALASLLLVPTAAFVPGSKFAAPRSSLSMSTETESETKAFAKLPASVKPGVVTGKALQDLLSDAKEKGYAIPGVNIVGSSSINSCMEAAKKYGGPIMVTFSKGGGQFIAGKEADNTDDAASIAGCVAGAKHVREVAALYGVPVVLHTDHCQKAWLPWFDGLMEANE
;
A
#
# COMPACT_ATOMS: atom_id res chain seq x y z
N MET A 1 11.97 73.17 19.23
CA MET A 1 11.44 73.75 17.97
C MET A 1 11.99 72.89 16.83
N LYS A 2 11.27 72.18 15.97
CA LYS A 2 9.85 72.08 15.60
C LYS A 2 9.60 70.62 15.15
N LEU A 3 8.39 70.12 15.40
CA LEU A 3 7.81 68.91 14.78
C LEU A 3 7.62 69.12 13.26
N ALA A 4 7.69 68.05 12.47
CA ALA A 4 6.79 67.77 11.33
C ALA A 4 7.08 66.34 10.82
N LEU A 5 6.22 65.36 11.14
CA LEU A 5 5.00 64.93 10.42
C LEU A 5 5.33 63.94 9.29
N ALA A 6 5.14 62.66 9.59
CA ALA A 6 5.16 61.55 8.64
C ALA A 6 3.96 61.65 7.68
N SER A 7 4.22 61.76 6.38
CA SER A 7 3.20 61.64 5.34
C SER A 7 3.14 60.20 4.85
N LEU A 8 2.19 59.46 5.41
CA LEU A 8 1.76 58.15 4.96
C LEU A 8 1.13 58.31 3.56
N LEU A 9 1.80 57.84 2.51
CA LEU A 9 1.25 57.81 1.15
C LEU A 9 0.17 56.71 1.07
N LEU A 10 -1.09 57.14 1.06
CA LEU A 10 -2.27 56.33 0.76
C LEU A 10 -2.17 55.81 -0.69
N VAL A 11 -1.92 54.50 -0.85
CA VAL A 11 -2.13 53.80 -2.12
C VAL A 11 -3.61 53.39 -2.19
N PRO A 12 -4.37 53.75 -3.23
CA PRO A 12 -5.77 53.35 -3.34
C PRO A 12 -5.85 51.83 -3.58
N THR A 13 -6.57 51.14 -2.69
CA THR A 13 -6.96 49.74 -2.85
C THR A 13 -7.94 49.61 -4.00
N ALA A 14 -7.44 49.32 -5.20
CA ALA A 14 -8.27 48.86 -6.30
C ALA A 14 -8.87 47.49 -5.93
N ALA A 15 -10.17 47.48 -5.67
CA ALA A 15 -10.92 46.27 -5.36
C ALA A 15 -10.86 45.29 -6.54
N PHE A 16 -10.22 44.15 -6.32
CA PHE A 16 -10.28 43.01 -7.22
C PHE A 16 -11.67 42.38 -7.11
N VAL A 17 -12.51 42.59 -8.12
CA VAL A 17 -13.80 41.92 -8.26
C VAL A 17 -13.54 40.55 -8.90
N PRO A 18 -13.86 39.41 -8.25
CA PRO A 18 -13.85 38.12 -8.92
C PRO A 18 -15.08 38.04 -9.82
N GLY A 19 -14.86 38.11 -11.13
CA GLY A 19 -15.88 37.87 -12.15
C GLY A 19 -16.40 36.44 -12.14
N SER A 20 -17.71 36.32 -12.41
CA SER A 20 -18.48 35.14 -12.83
C SER A 20 -18.23 33.79 -12.11
N LYS A 21 -19.25 33.37 -11.36
CA LYS A 21 -19.45 32.00 -10.89
C LYS A 21 -19.47 31.01 -12.06
N PHE A 22 -18.37 30.29 -12.29
CA PHE A 22 -18.41 29.03 -13.03
C PHE A 22 -18.90 27.93 -12.09
N ALA A 23 -20.22 27.73 -12.06
CA ALA A 23 -20.81 26.56 -11.42
C ALA A 23 -20.75 25.38 -12.40
N ALA A 24 -19.74 24.52 -12.26
CA ALA A 24 -19.78 23.21 -12.89
C ALA A 24 -20.86 22.36 -12.17
N PRO A 25 -21.74 21.64 -12.89
CA PRO A 25 -22.67 20.74 -12.24
C PRO A 25 -21.88 19.61 -11.58
N ARG A 26 -21.79 19.62 -10.25
CA ARG A 26 -21.35 18.44 -9.49
C ARG A 26 -22.46 17.42 -9.61
N SER A 27 -22.35 16.49 -10.56
CA SER A 27 -23.10 15.25 -10.45
C SER A 27 -22.67 14.60 -9.14
N SER A 28 -23.59 14.48 -8.19
CA SER A 28 -23.38 13.62 -7.04
C SER A 28 -23.22 12.20 -7.58
N LEU A 29 -21.98 11.74 -7.73
CA LEU A 29 -21.69 10.33 -7.86
C LEU A 29 -22.20 9.71 -6.57
N SER A 30 -23.39 9.12 -6.64
CA SER A 30 -23.92 8.25 -5.61
C SER A 30 -23.02 7.02 -5.58
N MET A 31 -21.91 7.11 -4.85
CA MET A 31 -21.19 5.92 -4.41
C MET A 31 -22.11 5.28 -3.37
N SER A 32 -22.84 4.25 -3.77
CA SER A 32 -23.63 3.42 -2.87
C SER A 32 -22.71 2.95 -1.75
N THR A 33 -22.90 3.51 -0.56
CA THR A 33 -22.21 3.13 0.68
C THR A 33 -22.95 2.01 1.41
N GLU A 34 -23.85 1.33 0.70
CA GLU A 34 -24.50 0.13 1.17
C GLU A 34 -23.59 -1.05 0.82
N THR A 35 -22.62 -1.29 1.70
CA THR A 35 -22.07 -2.64 1.81
C THR A 35 -23.16 -3.44 2.51
N GLU A 36 -24.01 -4.09 1.73
CA GLU A 36 -24.87 -5.14 2.25
C GLU A 36 -23.97 -6.08 3.06
N SER A 37 -24.40 -6.32 4.30
CA SER A 37 -23.80 -7.30 5.19
C SER A 37 -24.14 -8.70 4.66
N GLU A 38 -23.63 -9.03 3.47
CA GLU A 38 -23.54 -10.41 3.04
C GLU A 38 -22.67 -11.12 4.08
N THR A 39 -23.27 -12.13 4.71
CA THR A 39 -22.60 -13.05 5.63
C THR A 39 -21.20 -13.33 5.15
N LYS A 40 -20.19 -13.08 6.02
CA LYS A 40 -18.76 -13.35 5.81
C LYS A 40 -18.50 -14.83 5.54
N ALA A 41 -18.96 -15.31 4.40
CA ALA A 41 -18.86 -16.67 3.94
C ALA A 41 -17.59 -16.73 3.11
N PHE A 42 -16.50 -16.98 3.80
CA PHE A 42 -15.31 -17.51 3.16
C PHE A 42 -15.75 -18.59 2.16
N ALA A 43 -15.48 -18.39 0.87
CA ALA A 43 -15.59 -19.47 -0.09
C ALA A 43 -14.50 -20.48 0.27
N LYS A 44 -14.84 -21.43 1.17
CA LYS A 44 -13.99 -22.49 1.74
C LYS A 44 -12.64 -22.59 1.02
N LEU A 45 -11.62 -21.92 1.57
CA LEU A 45 -10.28 -21.97 1.01
C LEU A 45 -9.82 -23.43 0.94
N PRO A 46 -8.92 -23.76 0.00
CA PRO A 46 -8.31 -25.07 -0.02
C PRO A 46 -7.67 -25.37 1.34
N ALA A 47 -7.80 -26.61 1.81
CA ALA A 47 -7.33 -27.03 3.14
C ALA A 47 -5.81 -26.86 3.32
N SER A 48 -5.06 -26.71 2.22
CA SER A 48 -3.63 -26.43 2.22
C SER A 48 -3.30 -24.99 2.64
N VAL A 49 -4.24 -24.05 2.51
CA VAL A 49 -4.02 -22.64 2.87
C VAL A 49 -4.33 -22.42 4.35
N LYS A 50 -3.29 -22.09 5.10
CA LYS A 50 -3.36 -21.79 6.54
C LYS A 50 -3.14 -20.29 6.78
N PRO A 51 -3.58 -19.76 7.92
CA PRO A 51 -3.17 -18.43 8.37
C PRO A 51 -1.65 -18.25 8.38
N GLY A 52 -1.18 -17.06 8.03
CA GLY A 52 0.23 -16.75 7.86
C GLY A 52 0.63 -16.60 6.40
N VAL A 53 1.94 -16.58 6.15
CA VAL A 53 2.48 -16.46 4.80
C VAL A 53 2.30 -17.78 4.04
N VAL A 54 1.64 -17.70 2.89
CA VAL A 54 1.33 -18.83 2.02
C VAL A 54 2.45 -18.98 0.99
N THR A 55 3.10 -20.15 0.97
CA THR A 55 4.20 -20.47 0.06
C THR A 55 4.03 -21.85 -0.60
N GLY A 56 4.83 -22.12 -1.64
CA GLY A 56 4.92 -23.44 -2.27
C GLY A 56 3.60 -23.93 -2.86
N LYS A 57 3.24 -25.18 -2.54
CA LYS A 57 2.04 -25.85 -3.08
C LYS A 57 0.73 -25.16 -2.65
N ALA A 58 0.67 -24.63 -1.43
CA ALA A 58 -0.50 -23.92 -0.93
C ALA A 58 -0.80 -22.64 -1.74
N LEU A 59 0.23 -21.96 -2.25
CA LEU A 59 0.06 -20.81 -3.14
C LEU A 59 -0.53 -21.23 -4.49
N GLN A 60 -0.05 -22.33 -5.07
CA GLN A 60 -0.61 -22.84 -6.33
C GLN A 60 -2.07 -23.25 -6.17
N ASP A 61 -2.40 -23.93 -5.07
CA ASP A 61 -3.78 -24.35 -4.78
C ASP A 61 -4.68 -23.12 -4.58
N LEU A 62 -4.21 -22.08 -3.89
CA LEU A 62 -4.92 -20.82 -3.72
C LEU A 62 -5.21 -20.14 -5.07
N LEU A 63 -4.24 -20.09 -5.98
CA LEU A 63 -4.41 -19.48 -7.29
C LEU A 63 -5.31 -20.32 -8.22
N SER A 64 -5.28 -21.65 -8.11
CA SER A 64 -6.21 -22.52 -8.84
C SER A 64 -7.65 -22.36 -8.33
N ASP A 65 -7.83 -22.31 -7.01
CA ASP A 65 -9.13 -22.05 -6.38
C ASP A 65 -9.71 -20.68 -6.82
N ALA A 66 -8.87 -19.64 -6.87
CA ALA A 66 -9.23 -18.32 -7.37
C ALA A 66 -9.74 -18.35 -8.83
N LYS A 67 -9.09 -19.15 -9.69
CA LYS A 67 -9.52 -19.34 -11.09
C LYS A 67 -10.82 -20.11 -11.20
N GLU A 68 -10.98 -21.18 -10.43
CA GLU A 68 -12.18 -22.04 -10.46
C GLU A 68 -13.43 -21.31 -9.94
N LYS A 69 -13.28 -20.53 -8.87
CA LYS A 69 -14.38 -19.77 -8.25
C LYS A 69 -14.57 -18.36 -8.82
N GLY A 70 -13.65 -17.89 -9.66
CA GLY A 70 -13.78 -16.62 -10.36
C GLY A 70 -13.56 -15.38 -9.49
N TYR A 71 -12.58 -15.40 -8.57
CA TYR A 71 -12.20 -14.22 -7.78
C TYR A 71 -10.73 -13.84 -8.01
N ALA A 72 -10.40 -12.59 -7.69
CA ALA A 72 -9.04 -12.08 -7.74
C ALA A 72 -8.52 -11.79 -6.32
N ILE A 73 -7.21 -11.89 -6.15
CA ILE A 73 -6.52 -11.60 -4.88
C ILE A 73 -5.92 -10.20 -5.00
N PRO A 74 -6.25 -9.25 -4.11
CA PRO A 74 -5.69 -7.90 -4.17
C PRO A 74 -4.19 -7.92 -3.82
N GLY A 75 -3.35 -7.36 -4.71
CA GLY A 75 -1.93 -7.13 -4.50
C GLY A 75 -1.66 -5.67 -4.16
N VAL A 76 -1.42 -5.38 -2.88
CA VAL A 76 -1.28 -3.99 -2.39
C VAL A 76 0.19 -3.66 -2.20
N ASN A 77 0.65 -2.58 -2.82
CA ASN A 77 2.01 -2.07 -2.63
C ASN A 77 2.18 -1.48 -1.23
N ILE A 78 3.25 -1.92 -0.56
CA ILE A 78 3.55 -1.56 0.82
C ILE A 78 4.78 -0.65 0.90
N VAL A 79 4.70 0.32 1.81
CA VAL A 79 5.78 1.26 2.12
C VAL A 79 6.06 1.37 3.63
N GLY A 80 5.47 0.53 4.47
CA GLY A 80 5.70 0.59 5.91
C GLY A 80 4.74 -0.26 6.73
N SER A 81 5.01 -0.34 8.03
CA SER A 81 4.23 -1.14 8.98
C SER A 81 2.76 -0.73 9.04
N SER A 82 2.45 0.56 8.95
CA SER A 82 1.08 1.06 8.90
C SER A 82 0.30 0.49 7.71
N SER A 83 0.88 0.55 6.50
CA SER A 83 0.28 -0.02 5.30
C SER A 83 0.13 -1.54 5.37
N ILE A 84 1.08 -2.26 5.98
CA ILE A 84 0.97 -3.71 6.21
C ILE A 84 -0.23 -4.00 7.13
N ASN A 85 -0.30 -3.31 8.26
CA ASN A 85 -1.34 -3.55 9.26
C ASN A 85 -2.74 -3.26 8.70
N SER A 86 -2.89 -2.20 7.90
CA SER A 86 -4.15 -1.91 7.20
C SER A 86 -4.56 -3.02 6.24
N CYS A 87 -3.61 -3.65 5.53
CA CYS A 87 -3.88 -4.80 4.68
C CYS A 87 -4.35 -6.01 5.50
N MET A 88 -3.70 -6.29 6.63
CA MET A 88 -4.11 -7.39 7.53
C MET A 88 -5.50 -7.17 8.13
N GLU A 89 -5.79 -5.94 8.54
CA GLU A 89 -7.10 -5.56 9.07
C GLU A 89 -8.19 -5.72 8.01
N ALA A 90 -7.95 -5.23 6.79
CA ALA A 90 -8.89 -5.39 5.68
C ALA A 90 -9.13 -6.87 5.35
N ALA A 91 -8.07 -7.67 5.25
CA ALA A 91 -8.17 -9.12 4.99
C ALA A 91 -9.00 -9.84 6.08
N LYS A 92 -8.82 -9.47 7.35
CA LYS A 92 -9.59 -10.03 8.47
C LYS A 92 -11.03 -9.55 8.49
N LYS A 93 -11.27 -8.27 8.17
CA LYS A 93 -12.60 -7.67 8.17
C LYS A 93 -13.48 -8.25 7.08
N TYR A 94 -12.96 -8.32 5.85
CA TYR A 94 -13.70 -8.73 4.65
C TYR A 94 -13.55 -10.23 4.31
N GLY A 95 -12.59 -10.93 4.91
CA GLY A 95 -12.54 -12.40 4.90
C GLY A 95 -11.99 -13.01 3.60
N GLY A 96 -10.78 -12.61 3.19
CA GLY A 96 -10.14 -13.16 2.00
C GLY A 96 -8.60 -13.15 2.07
N PRO A 97 -7.93 -13.89 1.16
CA PRO A 97 -6.48 -13.80 1.01
C PRO A 97 -6.08 -12.41 0.52
N ILE A 98 -4.89 -11.96 0.93
CA ILE A 98 -4.30 -10.71 0.46
C ILE A 98 -2.86 -10.93 0.03
N MET A 99 -2.43 -10.21 -1.00
CA MET A 99 -1.04 -10.19 -1.43
C MET A 99 -0.39 -8.89 -0.98
N VAL A 100 0.67 -9.02 -0.20
CA VAL A 100 1.52 -7.91 0.24
C VAL A 100 2.68 -7.81 -0.71
N THR A 101 2.73 -6.69 -1.44
CA THR A 101 3.67 -6.47 -2.54
C THR A 101 4.68 -5.39 -2.17
N PHE A 102 5.98 -5.70 -2.27
CA PHE A 102 7.04 -4.72 -2.09
C PHE A 102 7.63 -4.31 -3.44
N SER A 103 7.63 -3.01 -3.74
CA SER A 103 8.43 -2.49 -4.86
C SER A 103 9.84 -2.15 -4.39
N LYS A 104 10.79 -2.05 -5.33
CA LYS A 104 12.16 -1.64 -5.01
C LYS A 104 12.22 -0.31 -4.23
N GLY A 105 11.42 0.66 -4.65
CA GLY A 105 11.28 1.95 -3.99
C GLY A 105 10.56 1.86 -2.64
N GLY A 106 9.59 0.95 -2.50
CA GLY A 106 8.94 0.66 -1.21
C GLY A 106 9.93 0.08 -0.20
N GLY A 107 10.81 -0.83 -0.63
CA GLY A 107 11.91 -1.34 0.18
C GLY A 107 12.81 -0.20 0.68
N GLN A 108 13.28 0.67 -0.22
CA GLN A 108 14.11 1.81 0.18
C GLN A 108 13.39 2.74 1.15
N PHE A 109 12.09 2.98 0.93
CA PHE A 109 11.30 3.83 1.83
C PHE A 109 11.18 3.22 3.23
N ILE A 110 11.03 1.90 3.34
CA ILE A 110 10.99 1.18 4.62
C ILE A 110 12.34 1.24 5.34
N ALA A 111 13.45 1.07 4.60
CA ALA A 111 14.79 1.21 5.16
C ALA A 111 15.13 2.66 5.57
N GLY A 112 14.49 3.63 4.91
CA GLY A 112 14.70 5.06 5.09
C GLY A 112 15.37 5.68 3.87
N LYS A 113 14.86 6.84 3.41
CA LYS A 113 15.34 7.49 2.19
C LYS A 113 16.80 7.94 2.24
N GLU A 114 17.31 8.23 3.44
CA GLU A 114 18.69 8.66 3.67
C GLU A 114 19.64 7.48 3.92
N ALA A 115 19.14 6.23 3.92
CA ALA A 115 20.00 5.06 4.01
C ALA A 115 20.80 4.90 2.71
N ASP A 116 22.07 4.50 2.84
CA ASP A 116 22.91 4.21 1.68
C ASP A 116 22.29 3.08 0.85
N ASN A 117 21.96 3.40 -0.39
CA ASN A 117 21.35 2.46 -1.34
C ASN A 117 22.31 2.10 -2.48
N THR A 118 23.62 2.21 -2.23
CA THR A 118 24.64 1.62 -3.10
C THR A 118 24.32 0.14 -3.31
N ASP A 119 24.34 -0.29 -4.58
CA ASP A 119 23.98 -1.65 -5.01
C ASP A 119 22.60 -2.15 -4.50
N ASP A 120 21.64 -1.23 -4.33
CA ASP A 120 20.28 -1.52 -3.85
C ASP A 120 20.23 -2.10 -2.41
N ALA A 121 21.30 -1.93 -1.62
CA ALA A 121 21.40 -2.49 -0.27
C ALA A 121 20.26 -2.07 0.67
N ALA A 122 19.87 -0.79 0.69
CA ALA A 122 18.75 -0.32 1.49
C ALA A 122 17.40 -0.86 0.98
N SER A 123 17.21 -0.93 -0.34
CA SER A 123 16.02 -1.56 -0.95
C SER A 123 15.87 -3.03 -0.54
N ILE A 124 16.97 -3.80 -0.57
CA ILE A 124 16.99 -5.20 -0.13
C ILE A 124 16.65 -5.28 1.36
N ALA A 125 17.38 -4.56 2.21
CA ALA A 125 17.21 -4.60 3.66
C ALA A 125 15.79 -4.20 4.09
N GLY A 126 15.20 -3.18 3.48
CA GLY A 126 13.84 -2.73 3.79
C GLY A 126 12.77 -3.72 3.32
N CYS A 127 12.93 -4.35 2.16
CA CYS A 127 12.06 -5.45 1.73
C CYS A 127 12.13 -6.65 2.68
N VAL A 128 13.32 -7.06 3.11
CA VAL A 128 13.52 -8.15 4.09
C VAL A 128 12.89 -7.81 5.44
N ALA A 129 13.11 -6.59 5.94
CA ALA A 129 12.51 -6.12 7.18
C ALA A 129 10.97 -6.12 7.11
N GLY A 130 10.40 -5.63 6.00
CA GLY A 130 8.97 -5.66 5.73
C GLY A 130 8.41 -7.08 5.67
N ALA A 131 9.11 -8.00 4.98
CA ALA A 131 8.72 -9.41 4.89
C ALA A 131 8.68 -10.10 6.27
N LYS A 132 9.67 -9.84 7.13
CA LYS A 132 9.68 -10.33 8.51
C LYS A 132 8.51 -9.79 9.32
N HIS A 133 8.23 -8.49 9.21
CA HIS A 133 7.06 -7.89 9.86
C HIS A 133 5.76 -8.56 9.43
N VAL A 134 5.56 -8.79 8.12
CA VAL A 134 4.38 -9.50 7.59
C VAL A 134 4.26 -10.91 8.17
N ARG A 135 5.35 -11.68 8.23
CA ARG A 135 5.35 -13.05 8.78
C ARG A 135 4.84 -13.07 10.22
N GLU A 136 5.32 -12.15 11.05
CA GLU A 136 4.90 -12.04 12.45
C GLU A 136 3.44 -11.60 12.59
N VAL A 137 3.02 -10.56 11.86
CA VAL A 137 1.66 -10.02 12.03
C VAL A 137 0.58 -10.89 11.38
N ALA A 138 0.87 -11.56 10.26
CA ALA A 138 -0.13 -12.37 9.57
C ALA A 138 -0.71 -13.49 10.48
N ALA A 139 0.14 -14.07 11.33
CA ALA A 139 -0.26 -15.06 12.32
C ALA A 139 -1.25 -14.49 13.37
N LEU A 140 -1.01 -13.26 13.84
CA LEU A 140 -1.88 -12.58 14.81
C LEU A 140 -3.27 -12.26 14.24
N TYR A 141 -3.33 -11.89 12.96
CA TYR A 141 -4.60 -11.60 12.30
C TYR A 141 -5.35 -12.86 11.90
N GLY A 142 -4.65 -13.99 11.73
CA GLY A 142 -5.27 -15.25 11.34
C GLY A 142 -5.64 -15.28 9.85
N VAL A 143 -4.92 -14.52 9.01
CA VAL A 143 -5.23 -14.33 7.59
C VAL A 143 -4.16 -14.98 6.70
N PRO A 144 -4.55 -15.55 5.54
CA PRO A 144 -3.59 -16.05 4.57
C PRO A 144 -3.03 -14.89 3.73
N VAL A 145 -1.71 -14.76 3.72
CA VAL A 145 -1.01 -13.66 3.04
C VAL A 145 -0.04 -14.22 2.02
N VAL A 146 -0.03 -13.67 0.81
CA VAL A 146 1.02 -13.95 -0.18
C VAL A 146 2.05 -12.83 -0.09
N LEU A 147 3.32 -13.19 0.18
CA LEU A 147 4.43 -12.25 0.09
C LEU A 147 4.92 -12.17 -1.35
N HIS A 148 4.99 -10.95 -1.89
CA HIS A 148 5.34 -10.70 -3.28
C HIS A 148 6.26 -9.49 -3.41
N THR A 149 7.08 -9.49 -4.46
CA THR A 149 7.89 -8.35 -4.89
C THR A 149 7.41 -7.90 -6.26
N ASP A 150 7.19 -6.60 -6.41
CA ASP A 150 6.67 -6.00 -7.63
C ASP A 150 7.70 -6.02 -8.79
N HIS A 151 7.41 -5.27 -9.84
CA HIS A 151 8.26 -5.04 -11.00
C HIS A 151 9.78 -5.06 -10.73
N CYS A 152 10.46 -5.97 -11.43
CA CYS A 152 11.92 -6.05 -11.48
C CYS A 152 12.40 -6.05 -12.94
N GLN A 153 12.84 -4.90 -13.43
CA GLN A 153 13.44 -4.80 -14.77
C GLN A 153 14.89 -5.32 -14.77
N LYS A 154 15.46 -5.58 -15.95
CA LYS A 154 16.81 -6.16 -16.10
C LYS A 154 17.92 -5.40 -15.33
N ALA A 155 17.79 -4.08 -15.20
CA ALA A 155 18.75 -3.26 -14.45
C ALA A 155 18.65 -3.42 -12.92
N TRP A 156 17.56 -4.01 -12.41
CA TRP A 156 17.30 -4.22 -10.98
C TRP A 156 17.54 -5.68 -10.56
N LEU A 157 18.16 -6.50 -11.41
CA LEU A 157 18.54 -7.86 -11.03
C LEU A 157 19.41 -7.93 -9.77
N PRO A 158 20.34 -6.98 -9.48
CA PRO A 158 21.08 -7.00 -8.22
C PRO A 158 20.17 -6.93 -6.98
N TRP A 159 19.11 -6.12 -7.02
CA TRP A 159 18.09 -6.08 -5.96
C TRP A 159 17.41 -7.44 -5.80
N PHE A 160 17.01 -8.07 -6.90
CA PHE A 160 16.38 -9.39 -6.86
C PHE A 160 17.33 -10.47 -6.32
N ASP A 161 18.58 -10.48 -6.77
CA ASP A 161 19.59 -11.44 -6.33
C ASP A 161 19.84 -11.34 -4.82
N GLY A 162 19.92 -10.11 -4.28
CA GLY A 162 20.02 -9.89 -2.84
C GLY A 162 18.80 -10.36 -2.05
N LEU A 163 17.59 -10.25 -2.61
CA LEU A 163 16.38 -10.82 -2.00
C LEU A 163 16.38 -12.35 -2.04
N MET A 164 16.92 -12.95 -3.11
CA MET A 164 17.05 -14.40 -3.23
C MET A 164 18.08 -14.97 -2.26
N GLU A 165 19.18 -14.25 -2.00
CA GLU A 165 20.17 -14.63 -0.99
C GLU A 165 19.60 -14.58 0.44
N ALA A 166 18.75 -13.58 0.73
CA ALA A 166 18.07 -13.46 2.01
C ALA A 166 16.86 -14.39 2.17
N ASN A 167 16.49 -15.13 1.12
CA ASN A 167 15.32 -16.00 1.13
C ASN A 167 15.58 -17.23 2.02
N GLU A 168 14.71 -17.40 3.02
CA GLU A 168 14.78 -18.40 4.09
C GLU A 168 13.62 -19.42 4.01
#